data_AF-A0A2N7Q9K6-F1
#
_entry.id   AF-A0A2N7Q9K6-F1
#
_cell.length_a   1.000
_cell.length_b   1.000
_cell.length_c   1.000
_cell.angle_alpha   90.00
_cell.angle_beta   90.00
_cell.angle_gamma   90.00
#
_symmetry.space_group_name_H-M   'P 1'
#
loop_
_entity.id
_entity.type
_entity.pdbx_description
1 polymer ?
#
loop_
_entity_poly.entity_id
_entity_poly.type
_entity_poly.pdbx_seq_one_letter_code
_entity_poly.pdbx_strand_id
1 'polypeptide(L)'
;MAGSPCQFNDFDNGLIMFVNVKEFWLDTSGHASLGGKALTPGQNGYVGQPGILYMTDNGIHLPIAQNIENLQFEYNGDLNNDGLLDGFQPWDNSWTSDQIMKIRQIRIIVVGRTPSRFVSVSGKVPANIYNYRRPTISDSQGSLTDDYHRRFVLETAANVRNLSLNIYNSGQR
;
A
#
# COMPACT_ATOMS: atom_id res chain seq x y z
N MET A 1 21.45 12.99 19.01
CA MET A 1 21.08 13.57 20.31
C MET A 1 19.97 12.71 20.88
N ALA A 2 20.20 12.04 22.00
CA ALA A 2 19.16 11.24 22.66
C ALA A 2 18.19 12.20 23.37
N GLY A 3 16.90 12.12 23.03
CA GLY A 3 15.86 12.96 23.62
C GLY A 3 15.72 12.69 25.11
N SER A 4 15.52 13.76 25.89
CA SER A 4 15.20 13.66 27.32
C SER A 4 13.99 12.73 27.54
N PRO A 5 13.96 11.89 28.59
CA PRO A 5 12.75 11.16 28.95
C PRO A 5 11.63 12.15 29.27
N CYS A 6 10.42 11.87 28.78
CA CYS A 6 9.24 12.72 29.00
C CYS A 6 8.93 12.86 30.49
N GLN A 7 8.66 14.08 30.95
CA GLN A 7 8.22 14.37 32.32
C GLN A 7 6.70 14.15 32.45
N PHE A 8 6.22 13.93 33.68
CA PHE A 8 4.83 13.56 33.93
C PHE A 8 3.81 14.64 33.51
N ASN A 9 4.25 15.90 33.43
CA ASN A 9 3.47 17.07 33.09
C ASN A 9 3.61 17.49 31.61
N ASP A 10 4.37 16.76 30.79
CA ASP A 10 4.53 17.05 29.35
C ASP A 10 3.20 16.93 28.57
N PHE A 11 2.18 16.32 29.18
CA PHE A 11 0.86 16.11 28.60
C PHE A 11 -0.27 16.84 29.33
N ASP A 12 0.05 17.69 30.32
CA ASP A 12 -0.97 18.52 30.98
C ASP A 12 -1.56 19.49 29.95
N ASN A 13 -2.87 19.36 29.68
CA ASN A 13 -3.60 20.04 28.60
C ASN A 13 -3.20 19.61 27.17
N GLY A 14 -2.51 18.48 27.00
CA GLY A 14 -2.22 17.88 25.70
C GLY A 14 -3.47 17.27 25.07
N LEU A 15 -3.71 17.56 23.79
CA LEU A 15 -4.77 16.92 23.02
C LEU A 15 -4.24 15.60 22.43
N ILE A 16 -4.68 14.46 22.94
CA ILE A 16 -4.34 13.15 22.36
C ILE A 16 -5.27 12.90 21.17
N MET A 17 -4.75 13.06 19.97
CA MET A 17 -5.46 12.65 18.75
C MET A 17 -5.13 11.18 18.48
N PHE A 18 -6.10 10.29 18.69
CA PHE A 18 -5.97 8.91 18.26
C PHE A 18 -6.14 8.84 16.75
N VAL A 19 -5.03 8.77 16.01
CA VAL A 19 -5.07 8.45 14.59
C VAL A 19 -5.34 6.95 14.48
N ASN A 20 -6.53 6.56 14.00
CA ASN A 20 -6.72 5.18 13.56
C ASN A 20 -5.96 4.99 12.25
N VAL A 21 -4.81 4.32 12.32
CA VAL A 21 -4.02 3.98 11.15
C VAL A 21 -4.42 2.58 10.71
N LYS A 22 -4.97 2.48 9.50
CA LYS A 22 -5.13 1.21 8.79
C LYS A 22 -3.94 1.03 7.87
N GLU A 23 -3.23 -0.07 8.02
CA GLU A 23 -2.09 -0.41 7.19
C GLU A 23 -2.46 -1.54 6.24
N PHE A 24 -2.24 -1.35 4.94
CA PHE A 24 -2.44 -2.39 3.93
C PHE A 24 -1.09 -2.94 3.51
N TRP A 25 -0.93 -4.25 3.58
CA TRP A 25 0.34 -4.90 3.26
C TRP A 25 0.11 -6.31 2.71
N LEU A 26 1.04 -6.77 1.88
CA LEU A 26 0.96 -8.05 1.19
C LEU A 26 2.07 -8.97 1.69
N ASP A 27 1.70 -10.15 2.18
CA ASP A 27 2.64 -11.23 2.44
C ASP A 27 2.79 -12.09 1.18
N THR A 28 3.87 -11.92 0.43
CA THR A 28 4.14 -12.75 -0.76
C THR A 28 4.88 -14.04 -0.44
N SER A 29 5.45 -14.20 0.75
CA SER A 29 6.34 -15.31 1.11
C SER A 29 5.73 -16.30 2.10
N GLY A 30 4.73 -15.90 2.89
CA GLY A 30 4.23 -16.64 4.04
C GLY A 30 5.11 -16.51 5.28
N HIS A 31 6.10 -15.61 5.24
CA HIS A 31 7.09 -15.38 6.30
C HIS A 31 7.35 -13.88 6.48
N ALA A 32 6.29 -13.12 6.73
CA ALA A 32 6.35 -11.67 6.86
C ALA A 32 7.04 -11.22 8.15
N SER A 33 7.63 -10.03 8.09
CA SER A 33 8.17 -9.32 9.24
C SER A 33 7.69 -7.88 9.24
N LEU A 34 7.25 -7.37 10.40
CA LEU A 34 6.83 -5.99 10.59
C LEU A 34 7.73 -5.33 11.64
N GLY A 35 8.26 -4.14 11.34
CA GLY A 35 9.17 -3.43 12.23
C GLY A 35 10.42 -4.24 12.62
N GLY A 36 10.91 -5.09 11.72
CA GLY A 36 12.07 -5.97 11.97
C GLY A 36 11.79 -7.21 12.83
N LYS A 37 10.51 -7.48 13.17
CA LYS A 37 10.11 -8.67 13.93
C LYS A 37 9.33 -9.62 13.04
N ALA A 38 9.74 -10.88 13.00
CA ALA A 38 9.02 -11.93 12.28
C ALA A 38 7.64 -12.16 12.92
N LEU A 39 6.61 -12.29 12.09
CA LEU A 39 5.27 -12.60 12.54
C LEU A 39 5.11 -14.12 12.76
N THR A 40 4.35 -14.50 13.77
CA THR A 40 4.06 -15.91 14.07
C THR A 40 2.67 -16.29 13.57
N PRO A 41 2.53 -17.31 12.69
CA PRO A 41 1.22 -17.74 12.21
C PRO A 41 0.26 -18.10 13.36
N GLY A 42 -1.00 -17.69 13.23
CA GLY A 42 -2.03 -17.88 14.25
C GLY A 42 -2.06 -16.81 15.35
N GLN A 43 -1.13 -15.85 15.35
CA GLN A 43 -1.12 -14.72 16.28
C GLN A 43 -1.64 -13.45 15.63
N ASN A 44 -2.47 -12.68 16.35
CA ASN A 44 -3.02 -11.39 15.92
C ASN A 44 -3.63 -11.41 14.50
N GLY A 45 -4.20 -12.55 14.08
CA GLY A 45 -4.82 -12.71 12.77
C GLY A 45 -3.86 -12.96 11.59
N TYR A 46 -2.55 -13.05 11.84
CA TYR A 46 -1.58 -13.42 10.80
C TYR A 46 -1.71 -14.90 10.40
N VAL A 47 -1.88 -15.17 9.10
CA VAL A 47 -2.14 -16.53 8.57
C VAL A 47 -0.84 -17.29 8.26
N GLY A 48 0.24 -16.61 7.90
CA GLY A 48 1.50 -17.28 7.52
C GLY A 48 1.44 -18.03 6.19
N GLN A 49 0.64 -17.54 5.25
CA GLN A 49 0.53 -18.09 3.90
C GLN A 49 0.95 -17.04 2.86
N PRO A 50 1.62 -17.45 1.77
CA PRO A 50 1.98 -16.55 0.70
C PRO A 50 0.74 -16.08 -0.09
N GLY A 51 0.81 -14.87 -0.61
CA GLY A 51 -0.21 -14.23 -1.43
C GLY A 51 -1.44 -13.75 -0.65
N ILE A 52 -1.29 -13.47 0.65
CA ILE A 52 -2.37 -12.93 1.48
C ILE A 52 -2.21 -11.42 1.62
N LEU A 53 -3.22 -10.68 1.18
CA LEU A 53 -3.33 -9.24 1.40
C LEU A 53 -4.02 -9.00 2.74
N TYR A 54 -3.38 -8.19 3.58
CA TYR A 54 -3.87 -7.84 4.90
C TYR A 54 -4.25 -6.37 4.99
N MET A 55 -5.21 -6.10 5.86
CA MET A 55 -5.42 -4.81 6.49
C MET A 55 -5.13 -4.98 7.98
N THR A 56 -4.14 -4.27 8.50
CA THR A 56 -3.90 -4.17 9.94
C THR A 56 -4.69 -2.99 10.51
N ASP A 57 -5.43 -3.23 11.58
CA ASP A 57 -6.05 -2.19 12.40
C ASP A 57 -5.58 -2.38 13.84
N ASN A 58 -4.81 -1.41 14.35
CA ASN A 58 -4.25 -1.42 15.71
C ASN A 58 -3.54 -2.74 16.10
N GLY A 59 -2.75 -3.29 15.17
CA GLY A 59 -1.97 -4.51 15.38
C GLY A 59 -2.72 -5.83 15.15
N ILE A 60 -4.02 -5.79 14.86
CA ILE A 60 -4.79 -6.97 14.42
C ILE A 60 -4.75 -7.04 12.90
N HIS A 61 -4.24 -8.15 12.36
CA HIS A 61 -4.13 -8.40 10.94
C HIS A 61 -5.40 -9.08 10.41
N LEU A 62 -6.10 -8.42 9.49
CA LEU A 62 -7.30 -8.96 8.87
C LEU A 62 -6.95 -9.39 7.44
N PRO A 63 -6.95 -10.69 7.11
CA PRO A 63 -6.75 -11.15 5.74
C PRO A 63 -7.99 -10.77 4.92
N ILE A 64 -7.80 -9.90 3.93
CA ILE A 64 -8.89 -9.35 3.11
C ILE A 64 -8.94 -9.92 1.69
N ALA A 65 -7.84 -10.48 1.20
CA ALA A 65 -7.80 -11.18 -0.08
C ALA A 65 -6.68 -12.23 -0.11
N GLN A 66 -6.82 -13.22 -1.00
CA GLN A 66 -5.84 -14.29 -1.20
C GLN A 66 -5.43 -14.37 -2.68
N ASN A 67 -4.33 -15.08 -2.94
CA ASN A 67 -3.74 -15.22 -4.27
C ASN A 67 -3.35 -13.87 -4.90
N ILE A 68 -2.95 -12.92 -4.06
CA ILE A 68 -2.45 -11.62 -4.48
C ILE A 68 -0.94 -11.75 -4.74
N GLU A 69 -0.52 -11.30 -5.92
CA GLU A 69 0.87 -11.34 -6.35
C GLU A 69 1.59 -10.02 -6.15
N ASN A 70 0.84 -8.91 -6.20
CA ASN A 70 1.40 -7.58 -6.11
C ASN A 70 0.38 -6.57 -5.57
N LEU A 71 0.86 -5.61 -4.79
CA LEU A 71 0.15 -4.44 -4.31
C LEU A 71 1.09 -3.26 -4.54
N GLN A 72 0.65 -2.29 -5.33
CA GLN A 72 1.42 -1.10 -5.64
C GLN A 72 0.59 0.17 -5.45
N PHE A 73 1.29 1.25 -5.11
CA PHE A 73 0.71 2.57 -4.94
C PHE A 73 1.48 3.57 -5.80
N GLU A 74 0.75 4.32 -6.62
CA GLU A 74 1.29 5.46 -7.35
C GLU A 74 0.60 6.73 -6.87
N TYR A 75 1.35 7.83 -6.89
CA TYR A 75 0.93 9.11 -6.37
C TYR A 75 0.96 10.12 -7.49
N ASN A 76 -0.03 11.01 -7.49
CA ASN A 76 -0.11 12.11 -8.43
C ASN A 76 -0.39 13.41 -7.67
N GLY A 77 0.39 14.44 -7.96
CA GLY A 77 0.34 15.74 -7.32
C GLY A 77 1.00 16.79 -8.21
N ASP A 78 0.97 18.03 -7.75
CA ASP A 78 1.72 19.16 -8.32
C ASP A 78 3.05 19.28 -7.55
N LEU A 79 3.99 18.38 -7.80
CA LEU A 79 5.25 18.27 -7.05
C LEU A 79 6.29 19.28 -7.52
N ASN A 80 6.14 19.83 -8.73
CA ASN A 80 7.00 20.86 -9.30
C ASN A 80 6.45 22.30 -9.09
N ASN A 81 5.22 22.45 -8.58
CA ASN A 81 4.54 23.70 -8.29
C ASN A 81 4.23 24.57 -9.53
N ASP A 82 3.92 23.95 -10.67
CA ASP A 82 3.50 24.64 -11.89
C ASP A 82 1.97 24.81 -12.01
N GLY A 83 1.22 24.29 -11.03
CA GLY A 83 -0.24 24.35 -10.98
C GLY A 83 -0.96 23.22 -11.74
N LEU A 84 -0.21 22.26 -12.29
CA LEU A 84 -0.72 21.08 -12.98
C LEU A 84 -0.36 19.81 -12.21
N LEU A 85 -1.01 18.69 -12.56
CA LEU A 85 -0.68 17.39 -12.00
C LEU A 85 0.43 16.74 -12.83
N ASP A 86 1.48 16.26 -12.17
CA ASP A 86 2.69 15.71 -12.79
C ASP A 86 2.49 14.31 -13.42
N GLY A 87 1.37 13.65 -13.09
CA GLY A 87 1.11 12.27 -13.47
C GLY A 87 1.40 11.29 -12.34
N PHE A 88 0.95 10.05 -12.52
CA PHE A 88 1.16 8.99 -11.53
C PHE A 88 2.60 8.48 -11.59
N GLN A 89 3.23 8.41 -10.41
CA GLN A 89 4.58 7.91 -10.22
C GLN A 89 4.68 7.12 -8.92
N PRO A 90 5.57 6.12 -8.83
CA PRO A 90 5.81 5.38 -7.59
C PRO A 90 6.30 6.30 -6.47
N TRP A 91 6.27 5.80 -5.24
CA TRP A 91 6.84 6.54 -4.12
C TRP A 91 8.33 6.82 -4.33
N ASP A 92 8.75 8.06 -4.09
CA ASP A 92 10.15 8.46 -4.14
C ASP A 92 10.61 8.94 -2.75
N ASN A 93 11.60 8.27 -2.18
CA ASN A 93 12.17 8.60 -0.87
C ASN A 93 12.91 9.94 -0.86
N SER A 94 13.14 10.56 -2.01
CA SER A 94 13.74 11.90 -2.13
C SER A 94 12.71 13.02 -2.05
N TRP A 95 11.41 12.74 -2.10
CA TRP A 95 10.39 13.77 -2.00
C TRP A 95 10.43 14.50 -0.66
N THR A 96 10.34 15.82 -0.73
CA THR A 96 10.25 16.66 0.47
C THR A 96 8.86 16.57 1.09
N SER A 97 8.73 16.96 2.37
CA SER A 97 7.43 17.03 3.03
C SER A 97 6.44 17.92 2.28
N ASP A 98 6.90 19.03 1.69
CA ASP A 98 6.07 19.92 0.88
C ASP A 98 5.53 19.22 -0.38
N GLN A 99 6.35 18.38 -1.03
CA GLN A 99 5.92 17.60 -2.18
C GLN A 99 4.90 16.53 -1.77
N ILE A 100 5.15 15.81 -0.67
CA ILE A 100 4.22 14.80 -0.14
C ILE A 100 2.86 15.45 0.20
N MET A 101 2.86 16.66 0.78
CA MET A 101 1.64 17.42 1.08
C MET A 101 0.89 17.93 -0.16
N LYS A 102 1.45 17.81 -1.36
CA LYS A 102 0.80 18.20 -2.62
C LYS A 102 0.20 17.02 -3.38
N ILE A 103 0.32 15.79 -2.87
CA ILE A 103 -0.32 14.61 -3.45
C ILE A 103 -1.84 14.81 -3.46
N ARG A 104 -2.46 14.74 -4.63
CA ARG A 104 -3.90 14.92 -4.85
C ARG A 104 -4.62 13.63 -5.18
N GLN A 105 -3.91 12.65 -5.73
CA GLN A 105 -4.50 11.38 -6.12
C GLN A 105 -3.57 10.23 -5.76
N ILE A 106 -4.17 9.12 -5.39
CA ILE A 106 -3.48 7.86 -5.15
C ILE A 106 -4.11 6.82 -6.06
N ARG A 107 -3.30 6.19 -6.90
CA ARG A 107 -3.68 5.01 -7.67
C ARG A 107 -3.21 3.78 -6.92
N ILE A 108 -4.13 2.86 -6.69
CA ILE A 108 -3.88 1.57 -6.07
C ILE A 108 -3.98 0.52 -7.16
N ILE A 109 -2.94 -0.29 -7.28
CA ILE A 109 -2.87 -1.37 -8.26
C ILE A 109 -2.72 -2.69 -7.51
N VAL A 110 -3.66 -3.60 -7.74
CA VAL A 110 -3.64 -4.94 -7.14
C VAL A 110 -3.62 -5.97 -8.26
N VAL A 111 -2.65 -6.89 -8.19
CA VAL A 111 -2.55 -8.01 -9.13
C VAL A 111 -2.91 -9.29 -8.40
N GLY A 112 -4.03 -9.89 -8.80
CA GLY A 112 -4.46 -11.21 -8.36
C GLY A 112 -4.19 -12.28 -9.40
N ARG A 113 -4.13 -13.54 -8.97
CA ARG A 113 -4.06 -14.70 -9.86
C ARG A 113 -5.04 -15.80 -9.47
N THR A 114 -5.31 -16.72 -10.40
CA THR A 114 -5.98 -17.97 -10.06
C THR A 114 -5.14 -18.79 -9.08
N PRO A 115 -5.75 -19.52 -8.13
CA PRO A 115 -5.00 -20.32 -7.15
C PRO A 115 -4.23 -21.47 -7.80
N SER A 116 -4.81 -22.07 -8.85
CA SER A 116 -4.20 -23.17 -9.60
C SER A 116 -3.71 -22.69 -10.96
N ARG A 117 -2.60 -23.28 -11.41
CA ARG A 117 -2.14 -23.16 -12.80
C ARG A 117 -3.07 -23.91 -13.74
N PHE A 118 -3.24 -23.40 -14.95
CA PHE A 118 -3.86 -24.16 -16.04
C PHE A 118 -2.90 -25.24 -16.53
N VAL A 119 -3.44 -26.43 -16.83
CA VAL A 119 -2.65 -27.55 -17.40
C VAL A 119 -2.27 -27.28 -18.86
N SER A 120 -3.12 -26.55 -19.58
CA SER A 120 -2.89 -26.09 -20.94
C SER A 120 -3.80 -24.89 -21.22
N VAL A 121 -3.48 -24.17 -22.29
CA VAL A 121 -4.34 -23.14 -22.87
C VAL A 121 -4.63 -23.52 -24.32
N SER A 122 -5.79 -23.13 -24.85
CA SER A 122 -6.09 -23.36 -26.26
C SER A 122 -5.21 -22.44 -27.12
N GLY A 123 -4.29 -23.02 -27.89
CA GLY A 123 -3.39 -22.28 -28.77
C GLY A 123 -2.14 -21.70 -28.10
N LYS A 124 -1.38 -20.89 -28.86
CA LYS A 124 -0.18 -20.22 -28.36
C LYS A 124 -0.57 -19.01 -27.51
N VAL A 125 -0.03 -18.90 -26.29
CA VAL A 125 -0.18 -17.70 -25.46
C VAL A 125 0.35 -16.49 -26.25
N PRO A 126 -0.48 -15.47 -26.53
CA PRO A 126 0.00 -14.28 -27.20
C PRO A 126 0.99 -13.53 -26.30
N ALA A 127 2.16 -13.19 -26.83
CA ALA A 127 3.24 -12.57 -26.06
C ALA A 127 2.86 -11.23 -25.40
N ASN A 128 1.87 -10.54 -25.96
CA ASN A 128 1.42 -9.21 -25.50
C ASN A 128 0.25 -9.28 -24.50
N ILE A 129 -0.20 -10.47 -24.11
CA ILE A 129 -1.31 -10.65 -23.18
C ILE A 129 -0.77 -11.22 -21.86
N TYR A 130 -0.62 -10.34 -20.86
CA TYR A 130 -0.17 -10.69 -19.49
C TYR A 130 -1.19 -11.51 -18.68
N ASN A 131 -2.03 -12.29 -19.36
CA ASN A 131 -2.98 -13.17 -18.69
C ASN A 131 -2.26 -14.30 -17.97
N TYR A 132 -1.20 -14.86 -18.55
CA TYR A 132 -0.49 -16.05 -18.03
C TYR A 132 0.95 -15.79 -17.59
N ARG A 133 1.30 -14.50 -17.49
CA ARG A 133 2.63 -14.00 -17.11
C ARG A 133 2.44 -12.81 -16.21
N ARG A 134 3.26 -12.68 -15.17
CA ARG A 134 3.21 -11.50 -14.28
C ARG A 134 3.50 -10.23 -15.10
N PRO A 135 2.59 -9.23 -15.11
CA PRO A 135 2.83 -7.96 -15.79
C PRO A 135 3.86 -7.12 -15.04
N THR A 136 4.53 -6.22 -15.75
CA THR A 136 5.24 -5.10 -15.13
C THR A 136 4.22 -4.10 -14.63
N ILE A 137 4.32 -3.69 -13.36
CA ILE A 137 3.40 -2.75 -12.72
C ILE A 137 4.23 -1.80 -11.88
N SER A 138 4.12 -0.50 -12.16
CA SER A 138 4.87 0.56 -11.48
C SER A 138 6.38 0.25 -11.43
N ASP A 139 6.98 0.23 -10.24
CA ASP A 139 8.38 -0.12 -9.98
C ASP A 139 8.65 -1.63 -9.88
N SER A 140 7.61 -2.48 -9.97
CA SER A 140 7.74 -3.93 -9.95
C SER A 140 7.86 -4.51 -11.36
N GLN A 141 9.01 -5.10 -11.65
CA GLN A 141 9.25 -5.79 -12.92
C GLN A 141 8.33 -7.01 -13.11
N GLY A 142 7.85 -7.20 -14.34
CA GLY A 142 7.10 -8.38 -14.74
C GLY A 142 7.99 -9.64 -14.88
N SER A 143 7.34 -10.79 -15.03
CA SER A 143 8.02 -12.04 -15.36
C SER A 143 8.34 -12.11 -16.85
N LEU A 144 9.43 -12.80 -17.23
CA LEU A 144 9.71 -13.13 -18.63
C LEU A 144 9.13 -14.49 -19.05
N THR A 145 8.70 -15.31 -18.09
CA THR A 145 8.20 -16.68 -18.30
C THR A 145 6.73 -16.79 -17.98
N ASP A 146 6.01 -17.58 -18.79
CA ASP A 146 4.61 -17.91 -18.55
C ASP A 146 4.52 -19.03 -17.50
N ASP A 147 3.71 -18.81 -16.46
CA ASP A 147 3.50 -19.77 -15.38
C ASP A 147 2.07 -20.34 -15.38
N TYR A 148 1.28 -19.99 -16.39
CA TYR A 148 -0.09 -20.44 -16.62
C TYR A 148 -1.06 -20.16 -15.46
N HIS A 149 -0.80 -19.15 -14.63
CA HIS A 149 -1.83 -18.64 -13.72
C HIS A 149 -2.53 -17.47 -14.39
N ARG A 150 -3.88 -17.52 -14.48
CA ARG A 150 -4.63 -16.41 -15.05
C ARG A 150 -4.63 -15.24 -14.09
N ARG A 151 -4.26 -14.07 -14.58
CA ARG A 151 -4.14 -12.85 -13.79
C ARG A 151 -5.26 -11.86 -14.04
N PHE A 152 -5.52 -11.08 -13.01
CA PHE A 152 -6.45 -9.97 -13.01
C PHE A 152 -5.74 -8.77 -12.38
N VAL A 153 -5.73 -7.66 -13.10
CA VAL A 153 -5.19 -6.39 -12.61
C VAL A 153 -6.37 -5.49 -12.30
N LEU A 154 -6.47 -5.07 -11.05
CA LEU A 154 -7.39 -4.04 -10.62
C LEU A 154 -6.59 -2.75 -10.43
N GLU A 155 -6.99 -1.71 -11.15
CA GLU A 155 -6.48 -0.35 -10.96
C GLU A 155 -7.64 0.53 -10.49
N THR A 156 -7.43 1.27 -9.42
CA THR A 156 -8.38 2.27 -8.94
C THR A 156 -7.65 3.53 -8.51
N ALA A 157 -8.24 4.68 -8.75
CA ALA A 157 -7.70 5.97 -8.33
C ALA A 157 -8.64 6.65 -7.34
N ALA A 158 -8.09 7.10 -6.22
CA ALA A 158 -8.78 7.86 -5.20
C ALA A 158 -8.26 9.30 -5.19
N ASN A 159 -9.16 10.27 -5.03
CA ASN A 159 -8.81 11.67 -4.85
C ASN A 159 -8.64 11.99 -3.35
N VAL A 160 -7.55 12.64 -2.99
CA VAL A 160 -7.26 13.12 -1.64
C VAL A 160 -7.84 14.53 -1.50
N ARG A 161 -8.98 14.65 -0.81
CA ARG A 161 -9.70 15.94 -0.66
C ARG A 161 -9.30 16.74 0.57
N ASN A 162 -8.81 16.09 1.62
CA ASN A 162 -8.45 16.75 2.88
C ASN A 162 -6.93 16.70 3.07
N LEU A 163 -6.24 17.74 2.61
CA LEU A 163 -4.79 17.90 2.81
C LEU A 163 -4.44 18.75 4.03
N SER A 164 -5.43 19.39 4.66
CA SER A 164 -5.27 20.10 5.92
C SER A 164 -6.53 19.99 6.79
N LEU A 165 -6.33 19.74 8.09
CA LEU A 165 -7.33 19.94 9.12
C LEU A 165 -7.15 21.36 9.66
N ASN A 166 -7.86 22.33 9.08
CA ASN A 166 -7.91 23.68 9.66
C ASN A 166 -8.88 23.68 10.85
N ILE A 167 -8.33 23.63 12.07
CA ILE A 167 -9.10 23.81 13.31
C ILE A 167 -9.26 25.32 13.54
N TYR A 168 -10.43 25.86 13.23
CA TYR A 168 -10.81 27.22 13.67
C TYR A 168 -11.42 27.13 15.06
N ASN A 169 -10.71 27.62 16.07
CA ASN A 169 -11.24 27.74 17.43
C ASN A 169 -11.69 29.19 17.64
N SER A 170 -12.95 29.49 17.30
CA SER A 170 -13.58 30.78 17.64
C SER A 170 -14.42 30.64 18.91
N GLY A 171 -13.74 30.53 20.05
CA GLY A 171 -14.37 30.72 21.36
C GLY A 171 -14.11 32.14 21.84
N GLN A 172 -15.14 32.98 21.83
CA GLN A 172 -15.10 34.26 22.54
C GLN A 172 -15.23 33.94 24.04
N ARG A 173 -14.32 34.47 24.87
CA ARG A 173 -14.37 34.35 26.33
C ARG A 173 -15.64 34.98 26.89
#